data_AF-A0A3J2DEH3-F1
#
_entry.id   AF-A0A3J2DEH3-F1
#
_cell.length_a   1.000
_cell.length_b   1.000
_cell.length_c   1.000
_cell.angle_alpha   90.00
_cell.angle_beta   90.00
_cell.angle_gamma   90.00
#
_symmetry.space_group_name_H-M   'P 1'
#
loop_
_entity.id
_entity.type
_entity.pdbx_description
1 polymer ?
#
loop_
_entity_poly.entity_id
_entity_poly.type
_entity_poly.pdbx_seq_one_letter_code
_entity_poly.pdbx_strand_id
1 'polypeptide(L)' 'ANSTIADWRTELALGEIGDDDKDSLTKWMAYIRALKTLDLSGVKDAATFTAIRWPAKPEDASDSH' A
#
# COMPACT_ATOMS: atom_id res chain seq x y z
N ALA A 1 2.53 7.52 -4.80
CA ALA A 1 1.80 6.24 -4.63
C ALA A 1 1.92 5.35 -5.86
N ASN A 2 1.16 5.56 -6.96
CA ASN A 2 1.22 4.63 -8.10
C ASN A 2 2.54 4.73 -8.91
N SER A 3 3.12 5.94 -9.01
CA SER A 3 4.45 6.15 -9.58
C SER A 3 5.55 5.54 -8.70
N THR A 4 5.52 5.84 -7.40
CA THR A 4 6.48 5.33 -6.40
C THR A 4 6.55 3.79 -6.37
N ILE A 5 5.41 3.11 -6.44
CA ILE A 5 5.36 1.65 -6.48
C ILE A 5 5.90 1.09 -7.81
N ALA A 6 5.77 1.83 -8.92
CA ALA A 6 6.32 1.44 -10.21
C ALA A 6 7.85 1.62 -10.26
N ASP A 7 8.37 2.68 -9.64
CA ASP A 7 9.80 2.95 -9.52
C ASP A 7 10.47 1.86 -8.66
N TRP A 8 9.92 1.55 -7.48
CA TRP A 8 10.43 0.44 -6.64
C TRP A 8 10.36 -0.93 -7.32
N ARG A 9 9.34 -1.19 -8.16
CA ARG A 9 9.27 -2.43 -8.95
C ARG A 9 10.39 -2.51 -9.99
N THR A 10 10.78 -1.38 -10.55
CA THR A 10 11.89 -1.28 -11.52
C THR A 10 13.22 -1.48 -10.81
N GLU A 11 13.44 -0.81 -9.68
CA GLU A 11 14.66 -0.94 -8.86
C GLU A 11 14.82 -2.35 -8.28
N LEU A 12 13.72 -3.00 -7.87
CA LEU A 12 13.74 -4.38 -7.42
C LEU A 12 14.07 -5.36 -8.55
N ALA A 13 13.64 -5.07 -9.79
CA ALA A 13 14.01 -5.86 -10.97
C ALA A 13 15.49 -5.66 -11.35
N LEU A 14 16.06 -4.50 -11.06
CA LEU A 14 17.48 -4.18 -11.29
C LEU A 14 18.39 -4.70 -10.16
N GLY A 15 17.82 -5.11 -9.02
CA GLY A 15 18.58 -5.62 -7.87
C GLY A 15 19.24 -4.52 -7.01
N GLU A 16 18.90 -3.25 -7.26
CA GLU A 16 19.51 -2.08 -6.64
C GLU A 16 18.63 -1.43 -5.56
N ILE A 17 17.53 -2.07 -5.16
CA ILE A 17 16.64 -1.54 -4.13
C ILE A 17 17.34 -1.52 -2.76
N GLY A 18 17.36 -0.35 -2.11
CA GLY A 18 17.89 -0.15 -0.76
C GLY A 18 17.06 -0.89 0.29
N ASP A 19 17.65 -1.18 1.47
CA ASP A 19 16.93 -1.90 2.52
C ASP A 19 15.71 -1.13 3.05
N ASP A 20 15.79 0.20 3.11
CA ASP A 20 14.66 1.08 3.48
C ASP A 20 13.51 1.03 2.45
N ASP A 21 13.85 0.92 1.16
CA ASP A 21 12.87 0.77 0.08
C ASP A 21 12.25 -0.64 0.06
N LYS A 22 13.02 -1.68 0.40
CA LYS A 22 12.49 -3.05 0.60
C LYS A 22 11.50 -3.10 1.76
N ASP A 23 11.81 -2.42 2.85
CA ASP A 23 10.92 -2.32 4.02
C ASP A 23 9.64 -1.57 3.67
N SER A 24 9.76 -0.46 2.94
CA SER A 24 8.62 0.30 2.42
C SER A 24 7.77 -0.55 1.48
N LEU A 25 8.38 -1.26 0.54
CA LEU A 25 7.68 -2.16 -0.38
C LEU A 25 6.95 -3.29 0.35
N THR A 26 7.56 -3.86 1.40
CA THR A 26 6.94 -4.91 2.22
C THR A 26 5.68 -4.39 2.92
N LYS A 27 5.74 -3.19 3.50
CA LYS A 27 4.58 -2.52 4.14
C LYS A 27 3.47 -2.25 3.11
N TRP A 28 3.82 -1.74 1.93
CA TRP A 28 2.86 -1.52 0.83
C TRP A 28 2.23 -2.82 0.31
N MET A 29 3.00 -3.88 0.17
CA MET A 29 2.47 -5.19 -0.24
C MET A 29 1.51 -5.77 0.80
N ALA A 30 1.79 -5.59 2.10
CA ALA A 30 0.88 -5.99 3.17
C ALA A 30 -0.44 -5.17 3.12
N TYR A 31 -0.34 -3.85 2.94
CA TYR A 31 -1.50 -2.97 2.79
C TYR A 31 -2.39 -3.37 1.60
N ILE A 32 -1.79 -3.60 0.42
CA ILE A 32 -2.51 -4.03 -0.78
C ILE A 32 -3.21 -5.39 -0.56
N ARG A 33 -2.56 -6.33 0.14
CA ARG A 33 -3.17 -7.62 0.49
C ARG A 33 -4.37 -7.42 1.41
N ALA A 34 -4.24 -6.60 2.45
CA ALA A 34 -5.34 -6.29 3.36
C ALA A 34 -6.54 -5.68 2.63
N LEU A 35 -6.30 -4.75 1.70
CA LEU A 35 -7.34 -4.18 0.86
C LEU A 35 -8.04 -5.22 -0.01
N LYS A 36 -7.30 -6.15 -0.61
CA LYS A 36 -7.87 -7.23 -1.44
C LYS A 36 -8.72 -8.22 -0.64
N THR A 37 -8.45 -8.36 0.66
CA THR A 37 -9.21 -9.24 1.55
C THR A 37 -10.41 -8.56 2.21
N LEU A 38 -10.59 -7.24 2.04
CA LEU A 38 -11.77 -6.55 2.55
C LEU A 38 -13.02 -7.09 1.87
N ASP A 39 -13.98 -7.51 2.68
CA ASP A 39 -15.32 -7.80 2.19
C ASP A 39 -16.09 -6.49 2.01
N LEU A 40 -16.28 -6.12 0.75
CA LEU A 40 -17.03 -4.94 0.34
C LEU A 40 -18.45 -5.27 -0.12
N SER A 41 -18.87 -6.54 -0.06
CA SER A 41 -20.18 -7.00 -0.57
C SER A 41 -21.37 -6.37 0.18
N GLY A 42 -21.16 -5.96 1.43
CA GLY A 42 -22.15 -5.29 2.27
C GLY A 42 -22.29 -3.78 2.03
N VAL A 43 -21.47 -3.17 1.17
CA VAL A 43 -21.43 -1.73 0.95
C VAL A 43 -22.50 -1.32 -0.06
N LYS A 44 -23.52 -0.58 0.39
CA LYS A 44 -24.69 -0.22 -0.43
C LYS A 44 -24.97 1.28 -0.47
N ASP A 45 -24.41 2.03 0.47
CA ASP A 45 -24.63 3.46 0.63
C ASP A 45 -23.44 4.14 1.33
N ALA A 46 -23.48 5.47 1.44
CA ALA A 46 -22.42 6.25 2.07
C ALA A 46 -22.20 5.91 3.55
N ALA A 47 -23.24 5.51 4.27
CA ALA A 47 -23.15 5.15 5.68
C ALA A 47 -22.37 3.85 5.88
N THR A 48 -22.71 2.81 5.10
CA THR A 48 -22.01 1.53 5.08
C THR A 48 -20.58 1.65 4.57
N PHE A 49 -20.32 2.54 3.60
CA PHE A 49 -18.97 2.86 3.15
C PHE A 49 -18.11 3.50 4.26
N THR A 50 -18.68 4.47 4.99
CA THR A 50 -17.96 5.17 6.07
C THR A 50 -17.70 4.26 7.28
N ALA A 51 -18.49 3.19 7.45
CA ALA A 51 -18.31 2.20 8.50
C ALA A 51 -17.18 1.19 8.20
N ILE A 52 -16.64 1.14 6.99
CA ILE A 52 -15.54 0.24 6.63
C ILE A 52 -14.30 0.63 7.43
N ARG A 53 -13.69 -0.34 8.10
CA ARG A 53 -12.40 -0.18 8.76
C ARG A 53 -11.29 -0.33 7.74
N TRP A 54 -10.93 0.77 7.10
CA TRP A 54 -9.82 0.80 6.16
C TRP A 54 -8.49 0.53 6.88
N PRO A 55 -7.62 -0.34 6.34
CA PRO A 55 -6.26 -0.46 6.85
C PRO A 55 -5.52 0.87 6.74
N ALA A 56 -4.58 1.12 7.64
CA ALA A 56 -3.78 2.34 7.58
C ALA A 56 -2.85 2.30 6.36
N LYS A 57 -2.80 3.41 5.61
CA LYS A 57 -1.81 3.58 4.54
C LYS A 57 -0.41 3.56 5.18
N PRO A 58 0.53 2.76 4.68
CA PRO A 58 1.90 2.84 5.14
C PRO A 58 2.52 4.20 4.77
N GLU A 59 3.42 4.68 5.62
CA GLU A 59 4.24 5.87 5.35
C GLU A 59 5.36 5.52 4.37
N ASP A 60 5.60 6.41 3.41
CA ASP A 60 6.73 6.29 2.46
C ASP A 60 8.01 6.77 3.16
N ALA A 61 9.14 6.08 2.94
CA ALA A 61 10.45 6.57 3.39
C ALA A 61 10.78 7.97 2.84
N SER A 62 10.18 8.36 1.72
CA SER A 62 10.31 9.68 1.10
C SER A 62 9.59 10.82 1.83
N ASP A 63 8.61 10.54 2.70
CA ASP A 63 7.90 11.58 3.47
C ASP A 63 8.70 12.05 4.71
N SER A 64 9.90 11.50 4.92
CA SER A 64 10.78 11.79 6.07
C SER A 64 11.88 12.83 5.78
N HIS A 65 11.85 13.54 4.64
CA HIS A 65 12.84 14.55 4.26
C HIS A 65 12.24 15.95 4.11
#